data_AF-A0A6S7J7D3-F1
#
_entry.id   AF-A0A6S7J7D3-F1
#
_cell.length_a   1.000
_cell.length_b   1.000
_cell.length_c   1.000
_cell.angle_alpha   90.00
_cell.angle_beta   90.00
_cell.angle_gamma   90.00
#
_symmetry.space_group_name_H-M   'P 1'
#
loop_
_entity.id
_entity.type
_entity.pdbx_description
1 polymer ?
#
loop_
_entity_poly.entity_id
_entity_poly.type
_entity_poly.pdbx_seq_one_letter_code
_entity_poly.pdbx_strand_id
1 'polypeptide(L)'
;MAADNDSMVKSGPAERNVGEYAMKMMKQLEAEGRLKTRRRNTWLIRRHMEVVEKFCDTPRQVLGLSLPEFKERVKVLQSLEISLEDALVIALSYPSCLSLNSTAMFSMVSLLKMYRCYLPKHFMKNPYVFSLDSKQCESNLQHLKKIGLSSESIGNLIDANPIVLTVPLSNKAEKFAKQAENYQSSSNILRFALKSSLLKSGEQVSLNEDFNQVVSFLKELKIDISKLMQKCPEFLCTSYASLLETYQFLCGAPLYCEKSHVAKLLMSNPHAFLQMNKSLFQQSIQSLSQIIDSNMKLYWLLQKSPMLFVDSSSIPLERIELLKQYQFSDKEIVGLLEKVAFVFSSKSSCNLEKKLRLLLSTDDITTGQVCKSAFILRAPLDKLQKRLFFIKFKKPDVLKLHSLNDIFFSNNHKFINEICGSTLTEYLGIVDVLDHV
;
A
#
# COMPACT_ATOMS: atom_id res chain seq x y z
N MET A 1 61.75 -15.52 31.27
CA MET A 1 60.48 -14.81 31.06
C MET A 1 60.52 -14.13 29.71
N ALA A 2 59.94 -14.77 28.70
CA ALA A 2 59.44 -14.18 27.46
C ALA A 2 58.72 -15.34 26.76
N ALA A 3 57.39 -15.39 26.88
CA ALA A 3 56.58 -16.40 26.24
C ALA A 3 56.07 -15.82 24.91
N ASP A 4 56.36 -16.53 23.83
CA ASP A 4 55.71 -16.41 22.53
C ASP A 4 54.20 -16.58 22.71
N ASN A 5 53.43 -15.55 22.35
CA ASN A 5 51.99 -15.66 22.19
C ASN A 5 51.68 -15.87 20.71
N ASP A 6 51.62 -17.15 20.36
CA ASP A 6 51.08 -17.66 19.11
C ASP A 6 49.57 -17.36 19.06
N SER A 7 49.18 -16.41 18.20
CA SER A 7 47.78 -16.02 18.04
C SER A 7 47.05 -17.07 17.21
N MET A 8 46.52 -18.10 17.88
CA MET A 8 45.54 -19.02 17.30
C MET A 8 44.27 -18.26 16.88
N VAL A 9 44.14 -18.02 15.58
CA VAL A 9 42.86 -17.72 14.94
C VAL A 9 41.95 -18.94 15.13
N LYS A 10 41.00 -18.85 16.06
CA LYS A 10 39.98 -19.88 16.28
C LYS A 10 39.17 -20.08 15.00
N SER A 11 39.40 -21.17 14.29
CA SER A 11 38.54 -21.66 13.21
C SER A 11 37.20 -22.08 13.80
N GLY A 12 36.13 -21.36 13.46
CA GLY A 12 34.76 -21.77 13.79
C GLY A 12 34.39 -23.11 13.13
N PRO A 13 33.30 -23.76 13.57
CA PRO A 13 32.89 -25.07 13.05
C PRO A 13 32.72 -25.03 11.53
N ALA A 14 33.21 -26.07 10.85
CA ALA A 14 33.10 -26.23 9.40
C ALA A 14 31.62 -26.30 8.99
N GLU A 15 31.26 -25.53 7.96
CA GLU A 15 29.90 -25.46 7.43
C GLU A 15 29.51 -26.80 6.79
N ARG A 16 28.42 -27.42 7.25
CA ARG A 16 28.02 -28.77 6.80
C ARG A 16 27.02 -28.73 5.64
N ASN A 17 26.29 -27.63 5.47
CA ASN A 17 25.28 -27.47 4.41
C ASN A 17 25.10 -26.00 3.97
N VAL A 18 24.34 -25.81 2.88
CA VAL A 18 24.05 -24.49 2.27
C VAL A 18 23.34 -23.54 3.24
N GLY A 19 22.38 -24.05 4.03
CA GLY A 19 21.62 -23.25 4.99
C GLY A 19 22.49 -22.68 6.10
N GLU A 20 23.34 -23.51 6.71
CA GLU A 20 24.31 -23.08 7.73
C GLU A 20 25.28 -22.02 7.20
N TYR A 21 25.79 -22.20 5.98
CA TYR A 21 26.68 -21.22 5.35
C TYR A 21 25.97 -19.89 5.09
N ALA A 22 24.78 -19.91 4.48
CA ALA A 22 24.00 -18.71 4.22
C ALA A 22 23.66 -17.97 5.53
N MET A 23 23.22 -18.68 6.57
CA MET A 23 22.91 -18.09 7.88
C MET A 23 24.14 -17.47 8.55
N LYS A 24 25.30 -18.13 8.48
CA LYS A 24 26.56 -17.58 9.02
C LYS A 24 26.95 -16.28 8.33
N MET A 25 26.88 -16.23 7.00
CA MET A 25 27.18 -15.02 6.22
C MET A 25 26.19 -13.90 6.53
N MET A 26 24.89 -14.21 6.63
CA MET A 26 23.86 -13.23 6.97
C MET A 26 24.05 -12.68 8.39
N LYS A 27 24.38 -13.52 9.38
CA LYS A 27 24.69 -13.06 10.75
C LYS A 27 25.94 -12.17 10.81
N GLN A 28 26.96 -12.47 10.00
CA GLN A 28 28.12 -11.57 9.86
C GLN A 28 27.72 -10.21 9.29
N LEU A 29 26.92 -10.19 8.22
CA LEU A 29 26.41 -8.94 7.63
C LEU A 29 25.52 -8.15 8.60
N GLU A 30 24.79 -8.83 9.50
CA GLU A 30 24.02 -8.21 10.56
C GLU A 30 24.91 -7.56 11.62
N ALA A 31 25.95 -8.27 12.05
CA ALA A 31 26.93 -7.77 13.01
C ALA A 31 27.71 -6.57 12.45
N GLU A 32 27.98 -6.54 11.14
CA GLU A 32 28.56 -5.40 10.42
C GLU A 32 27.59 -4.21 10.23
N GLY A 33 26.33 -4.34 10.68
CA GLY A 33 25.32 -3.29 10.56
C GLY A 33 24.77 -3.07 9.14
N ARG A 34 25.12 -3.94 8.19
CA ARG A 34 24.77 -3.80 6.76
C ARG A 34 23.33 -4.20 6.46
N LEU A 35 22.76 -5.11 7.27
CA LEU A 35 21.36 -5.54 7.14
C LEU A 35 20.33 -4.57 7.73
N LYS A 36 20.73 -3.58 8.57
CA LYS A 36 19.78 -2.70 9.29
C LYS A 36 19.20 -1.54 8.46
N THR A 37 19.66 -1.28 7.23
CA THR A 37 19.43 0.02 6.55
C THR A 37 18.67 0.00 5.22
N ARG A 38 18.24 -1.14 4.66
CA ARG A 38 17.46 -1.14 3.39
C ARG A 38 16.04 -1.73 3.54
N ARG A 39 15.07 -0.82 3.75
CA ARG A 39 13.60 -1.08 3.72
C ARG A 39 13.07 -1.72 2.42
N ARG A 40 13.85 -1.81 1.34
CA ARG A 40 13.38 -2.31 0.02
C ARG A 40 13.42 -3.83 -0.15
N ASN A 41 14.27 -4.55 0.58
CA ASN A 41 14.43 -6.02 0.44
C ASN A 41 13.97 -6.80 1.68
N THR A 42 13.51 -6.12 2.73
CA THR A 42 13.24 -6.72 4.05
C THR A 42 12.18 -7.82 4.00
N TRP A 43 11.17 -7.73 3.12
CA TRP A 43 10.16 -8.79 3.00
C TRP A 43 10.67 -10.02 2.24
N LEU A 44 11.45 -9.84 1.17
CA LEU A 44 12.06 -10.97 0.43
C LEU A 44 13.11 -11.65 1.30
N ILE A 45 14.01 -10.89 1.92
CA ILE A 45 15.00 -11.41 2.86
C ILE A 45 14.28 -12.12 4.01
N ARG A 46 13.25 -11.55 4.65
CA ARG A 46 12.54 -12.19 5.76
C ARG A 46 11.79 -13.45 5.34
N ARG A 47 11.10 -13.45 4.19
CA ARG A 47 10.42 -14.64 3.64
C ARG A 47 11.41 -15.74 3.28
N HIS A 48 12.57 -15.39 2.72
CA HIS A 48 13.61 -16.36 2.41
C HIS A 48 14.39 -16.79 3.65
N MET A 49 14.53 -15.96 4.68
CA MET A 49 15.10 -16.32 5.99
C MET A 49 14.20 -17.30 6.73
N GLU A 50 12.88 -17.11 6.74
CA GLU A 50 11.92 -18.09 7.29
C GLU A 50 12.02 -19.45 6.56
N VAL A 51 12.35 -19.42 5.27
CA VAL A 51 12.57 -20.61 4.44
C VAL A 51 13.94 -21.24 4.73
N VAL A 52 15.00 -20.43 4.86
CA VAL A 52 16.37 -20.86 5.21
C VAL A 52 16.43 -21.43 6.63
N GLU A 53 15.75 -20.81 7.60
CA GLU A 53 15.62 -21.32 8.97
C GLU A 53 14.94 -22.70 8.98
N LYS A 54 13.87 -22.89 8.19
CA LYS A 54 13.25 -24.20 7.99
C LYS A 54 14.17 -25.23 7.32
N PHE A 55 15.07 -24.78 6.44
CA PHE A 55 16.07 -25.62 5.80
C PHE A 55 17.27 -25.95 6.70
N CYS A 56 17.56 -25.15 7.74
CA CYS A 56 18.60 -25.49 8.72
C CYS A 56 18.24 -26.72 9.55
N ASP A 57 16.94 -26.96 9.78
CA ASP A 57 16.44 -28.09 10.57
C ASP A 57 16.29 -29.40 9.75
N THR A 58 16.49 -29.34 8.42
CA THR A 58 16.40 -30.51 7.54
C THR A 58 17.66 -30.65 6.67
N PRO A 59 18.49 -31.71 6.83
CA PRO A 59 19.77 -31.85 6.14
C PRO A 59 19.64 -32.18 4.64
N ARG A 60 18.44 -32.04 4.05
CA ARG A 60 18.24 -32.25 2.62
C ARG A 60 18.33 -30.91 1.92
N GLN A 61 19.46 -30.75 1.21
CA GLN A 61 19.71 -29.84 0.08
C GLN A 61 18.55 -28.90 -0.25
N VAL A 62 18.80 -27.58 -0.29
CA VAL A 62 18.01 -26.68 -1.14
C VAL A 62 17.95 -27.36 -2.51
N LEU A 63 16.75 -27.77 -2.95
CA LEU A 63 16.53 -28.75 -4.02
C LEU A 63 17.56 -28.59 -5.18
N GLY A 64 18.52 -29.51 -5.25
CA GLY A 64 19.47 -29.66 -6.35
C GLY A 64 20.76 -28.83 -6.30
N LEU A 65 21.23 -28.32 -5.16
CA LEU A 65 22.54 -27.65 -5.04
C LEU A 65 23.41 -28.19 -3.90
N SER A 66 24.67 -28.51 -4.20
CA SER A 66 25.73 -28.77 -3.22
C SER A 66 26.32 -27.47 -2.65
N LEU A 67 26.99 -27.55 -1.50
CA LEU A 67 27.66 -26.39 -0.89
C LEU A 67 28.75 -25.77 -1.80
N PRO A 68 29.61 -26.54 -2.50
CA PRO A 68 30.54 -25.99 -3.48
C PRO A 68 29.84 -25.25 -4.62
N GLU A 69 28.81 -25.83 -5.22
CA GLU A 69 28.03 -25.21 -6.31
C GLU A 69 27.35 -23.92 -5.84
N PHE A 70 26.81 -23.92 -4.61
CA PHE A 70 26.24 -22.71 -4.02
C PHE A 70 27.28 -21.61 -3.84
N LYS A 71 28.46 -21.93 -3.30
CA LYS A 71 29.56 -20.97 -3.13
C LYS A 71 30.04 -20.43 -4.47
N GLU A 72 30.10 -21.27 -5.50
CA GLU A 72 30.44 -20.84 -6.85
C GLU A 72 29.40 -19.88 -7.43
N ARG A 73 28.10 -20.19 -7.29
CA ARG A 73 27.00 -19.30 -7.70
C ARG A 73 27.10 -17.92 -7.04
N VAL A 74 27.37 -17.88 -5.73
CA VAL A 74 27.56 -16.62 -5.00
C VAL A 74 28.75 -15.84 -5.56
N LYS A 75 29.88 -16.51 -5.81
CA LYS A 75 31.07 -15.86 -6.41
C LYS A 75 30.78 -15.28 -7.80
N VAL A 76 30.06 -16.01 -8.65
CA VAL A 76 29.66 -15.53 -9.97
C VAL A 76 28.75 -14.31 -9.85
N LEU A 77 27.76 -14.33 -8.96
CA LEU A 77 26.90 -13.16 -8.75
C LEU A 77 27.68 -11.94 -8.23
N GLN A 78 28.65 -12.15 -7.35
CA GLN A 78 29.52 -11.08 -6.86
C GLN A 78 30.43 -10.51 -7.95
N SER A 79 30.93 -11.34 -8.89
CA SER A 79 31.71 -10.84 -10.03
C SER A 79 30.88 -9.98 -10.99
N LEU A 80 29.55 -10.14 -10.95
CA LEU A 80 28.60 -9.25 -11.63
C LEU A 80 28.29 -7.96 -10.84
N GLU A 81 29.05 -7.63 -9.78
CA GLU A 81 28.84 -6.48 -8.89
C GLU A 81 27.50 -6.52 -8.12
N ILE A 82 26.93 -7.70 -7.93
CA ILE A 82 25.77 -7.88 -7.04
C ILE A 82 26.28 -7.94 -5.60
N SER A 83 25.61 -7.22 -4.70
CA SER A 83 25.95 -7.22 -3.28
C SER A 83 25.92 -8.63 -2.71
N LEU A 84 26.78 -8.94 -1.73
CA LEU A 84 26.80 -10.29 -1.11
C LEU A 84 25.40 -10.68 -0.57
N GLU A 85 24.68 -9.72 0.02
CA GLU A 85 23.31 -9.89 0.51
C GLU A 85 22.37 -10.37 -0.60
N ASP A 86 22.31 -9.62 -1.72
CA ASP A 86 21.45 -9.96 -2.85
C ASP A 86 21.92 -11.25 -3.54
N ALA A 87 23.24 -11.48 -3.61
CA ALA A 87 23.83 -12.67 -4.21
C ALA A 87 23.44 -13.94 -3.45
N LEU A 88 23.44 -13.91 -2.12
CA LEU A 88 22.99 -15.03 -1.29
C LEU A 88 21.50 -15.33 -1.54
N VAL A 89 20.65 -14.29 -1.57
CA VAL A 89 19.21 -14.45 -1.81
C VAL A 89 18.94 -15.02 -3.21
N ILE A 90 19.62 -14.49 -4.23
CA ILE A 90 19.50 -14.99 -5.61
C ILE A 90 19.98 -16.43 -5.69
N ALA A 91 21.17 -16.75 -5.17
CA ALA A 91 21.72 -18.10 -5.25
C ALA A 91 20.81 -19.15 -4.60
N LEU A 92 20.09 -18.78 -3.53
CA LEU A 92 19.12 -19.64 -2.86
C LEU A 92 17.81 -19.82 -3.62
N SER A 93 17.38 -18.80 -4.38
CA SER A 93 16.04 -18.74 -4.96
C SER A 93 16.03 -19.04 -6.47
N TYR A 94 17.17 -18.86 -7.14
CA TYR A 94 17.33 -19.08 -8.56
C TYR A 94 17.41 -20.59 -8.85
N PRO A 95 16.55 -21.13 -9.74
CA PRO A 95 16.50 -22.57 -10.00
C PRO A 95 17.88 -23.19 -10.26
N SER A 96 18.13 -24.34 -9.63
CA SER A 96 19.40 -25.09 -9.74
C SER A 96 19.71 -25.55 -11.17
N CYS A 97 18.67 -25.82 -11.96
CA CYS A 97 18.77 -26.21 -13.37
C CYS A 97 19.18 -25.08 -14.33
N LEU A 98 19.18 -23.80 -13.89
CA LEU A 98 19.59 -22.67 -14.71
C LEU A 98 21.06 -22.32 -14.46
N SER A 99 21.87 -22.28 -15.52
CA SER A 99 23.27 -21.88 -15.44
C SER A 99 23.42 -20.37 -15.27
N LEU A 100 24.26 -19.96 -14.32
CA LEU A 100 24.68 -18.57 -14.12
C LEU A 100 26.00 -18.24 -14.83
N ASN A 101 26.52 -19.15 -15.66
CA ASN A 101 27.83 -18.98 -16.30
C ASN A 101 27.73 -19.12 -17.83
N SER A 102 26.75 -18.46 -18.44
CA SER A 102 26.60 -18.43 -19.90
C SER A 102 27.06 -17.08 -20.46
N THR A 103 27.69 -17.10 -21.63
CA THR A 103 28.12 -15.89 -22.35
C THR A 103 26.93 -14.96 -22.64
N ALA A 104 25.77 -15.54 -22.99
CA ALA A 104 24.52 -14.79 -23.19
C ALA A 104 24.09 -14.01 -21.94
N MET A 105 24.19 -14.63 -20.75
CA MET A 105 23.87 -13.95 -19.49
C MET A 105 24.81 -12.76 -19.25
N PHE A 106 26.13 -12.92 -19.44
CA PHE A 106 27.08 -11.82 -19.25
C PHE A 106 26.82 -10.65 -20.21
N SER A 107 26.49 -10.93 -21.47
CA SER A 107 26.10 -9.90 -22.44
C SER A 107 24.84 -9.16 -22.00
N MET A 108 23.80 -9.89 -21.55
CA MET A 108 22.58 -9.27 -21.04
C MET A 108 22.81 -8.47 -19.75
N VAL A 109 23.63 -8.96 -18.82
CA VAL A 109 23.99 -8.22 -17.61
C VAL A 109 24.69 -6.91 -17.97
N SER A 110 25.63 -6.95 -18.91
CA SER A 110 26.34 -5.76 -19.38
C SER A 110 25.37 -4.73 -20.00
N LEU A 111 24.44 -5.19 -20.83
CA LEU A 111 23.39 -4.35 -21.41
C LEU A 111 22.50 -3.72 -20.33
N LEU A 112 21.99 -4.51 -19.38
CA LEU A 112 21.13 -4.03 -18.29
C LEU A 112 21.85 -3.02 -17.38
N LYS A 113 23.16 -3.21 -17.13
CA LYS A 113 23.99 -2.26 -16.38
C LYS A 113 24.13 -0.92 -17.09
N MET A 114 24.27 -0.92 -18.42
CA MET A 114 24.35 0.31 -19.22
C MET A 114 23.13 1.23 -18.99
N TYR A 115 21.96 0.64 -18.77
CA TYR A 115 20.71 1.35 -18.47
C TYR A 115 20.41 1.46 -16.98
N ARG A 116 21.36 1.13 -16.08
CA ARG A 116 21.20 1.21 -14.61
C ARG A 116 20.01 0.38 -14.07
N CYS A 117 19.71 -0.75 -14.69
CA CYS A 117 18.63 -1.65 -14.22
C CYS A 117 18.99 -2.31 -12.89
N TYR A 118 17.99 -2.62 -12.06
CA TYR A 118 18.21 -3.32 -10.81
C TYR A 118 18.30 -4.84 -11.02
N LEU A 119 19.51 -5.33 -11.29
CA LEU A 119 19.80 -6.74 -11.63
C LEU A 119 19.19 -7.78 -10.66
N PRO A 120 19.27 -7.62 -9.31
CA PRO A 120 18.74 -8.64 -8.40
C PRO A 120 17.26 -8.95 -8.61
N LYS A 121 16.47 -7.93 -8.97
CA LYS A 121 15.04 -8.13 -9.27
C LYS A 121 14.83 -8.97 -10.52
N HIS A 122 15.64 -8.80 -11.55
CA HIS A 122 15.51 -9.55 -12.79
C HIS A 122 15.88 -11.01 -12.60
N PHE A 123 16.95 -11.32 -11.86
CA PHE A 123 17.27 -12.72 -11.50
C PHE A 123 16.13 -13.41 -10.77
N MET A 124 15.50 -12.70 -9.82
CA MET A 124 14.46 -13.28 -8.96
C MET A 124 13.08 -13.38 -9.61
N LYS A 125 12.71 -12.39 -10.44
CA LYS A 125 11.33 -12.27 -10.97
C LYS A 125 11.23 -12.55 -12.46
N ASN A 126 12.29 -12.32 -13.22
CA ASN A 126 12.30 -12.39 -14.68
C ASN A 126 13.55 -13.12 -15.20
N PRO A 127 13.84 -14.36 -14.75
CA PRO A 127 15.08 -15.05 -15.09
C PRO A 127 15.26 -15.27 -16.61
N TYR A 128 14.16 -15.34 -17.37
CA TYR A 128 14.16 -15.45 -18.83
C TYR A 128 14.89 -14.28 -19.54
N VAL A 129 15.01 -13.12 -18.89
CA VAL A 129 15.69 -11.94 -19.47
C VAL A 129 17.13 -12.27 -19.83
N PHE A 130 17.80 -13.13 -19.05
CA PHE A 130 19.19 -13.48 -19.28
C PHE A 130 19.41 -14.53 -20.39
N SER A 131 18.34 -15.14 -20.90
CA SER A 131 18.38 -16.01 -22.09
C SER A 131 18.05 -15.29 -23.39
N LEU A 132 17.75 -13.99 -23.34
CA LEU A 132 17.42 -13.21 -24.54
C LEU A 132 18.67 -12.90 -25.36
N ASP A 133 18.48 -12.73 -26.67
CA ASP A 133 19.56 -12.24 -27.53
C ASP A 133 19.84 -10.75 -27.23
N SER A 134 21.01 -10.52 -26.64
CA SER A 134 21.50 -9.17 -26.30
C SER A 134 21.57 -8.21 -27.48
N LYS A 135 21.85 -8.69 -28.70
CA LYS A 135 21.94 -7.81 -29.88
C LYS A 135 20.56 -7.31 -30.30
N GLN A 136 19.57 -8.21 -30.32
CA GLN A 136 18.19 -7.84 -30.59
C GLN A 136 17.63 -6.89 -29.52
N CYS A 137 17.91 -7.18 -28.25
CA CYS A 137 17.51 -6.31 -27.14
C CYS A 137 18.16 -4.93 -27.28
N GLU A 138 19.45 -4.86 -27.58
CA GLU A 138 20.16 -3.59 -27.76
C GLU A 138 19.55 -2.75 -28.89
N SER A 139 19.21 -3.37 -30.03
CA SER A 139 18.53 -2.69 -31.15
C SER A 139 17.21 -2.05 -30.71
N ASN A 140 16.38 -2.80 -29.97
CA ASN A 140 15.12 -2.29 -29.41
C ASN A 140 15.35 -1.12 -28.44
N LEU A 141 16.37 -1.19 -27.57
CA LEU A 141 16.67 -0.12 -26.62
C LEU A 141 17.26 1.12 -27.30
N GLN A 142 18.06 0.94 -28.35
CA GLN A 142 18.55 2.05 -29.17
C GLN A 142 17.40 2.78 -29.87
N HIS A 143 16.33 2.07 -30.27
CA HIS A 143 15.12 2.70 -30.78
C HIS A 143 14.49 3.66 -29.76
N LEU A 144 14.32 3.20 -28.50
CA LEU A 144 13.79 4.03 -27.41
C LEU A 144 14.65 5.27 -27.15
N LYS A 145 15.97 5.11 -27.22
CA LYS A 145 16.91 6.23 -27.10
C LYS A 145 16.75 7.24 -28.24
N LYS A 146 16.54 6.77 -29.49
CA LYS A 146 16.27 7.63 -30.66
C LYS A 146 14.97 8.42 -30.53
N ILE A 147 13.96 7.86 -29.87
CA ILE A 147 12.68 8.54 -29.59
C ILE A 147 12.85 9.68 -28.57
N GLY A 148 13.94 9.66 -27.80
CA GLY A 148 14.32 10.71 -26.86
C GLY A 148 14.23 10.32 -25.39
N LEU A 149 14.06 9.03 -25.07
CA LEU A 149 14.08 8.57 -23.68
C LEU A 149 15.52 8.55 -23.14
N SER A 150 15.69 9.04 -21.91
CA SER A 150 16.96 8.93 -21.19
C SER A 150 17.29 7.47 -20.83
N SER A 151 18.57 7.15 -20.67
CA SER A 151 19.00 5.81 -20.24
C SER A 151 18.39 5.40 -18.90
N GLU A 152 18.16 6.36 -18.01
CA GLU A 152 17.51 6.12 -16.71
C GLU A 152 16.02 5.78 -16.86
N SER A 153 15.29 6.49 -17.71
CA SER A 153 13.89 6.15 -18.02
C SER A 153 13.76 4.78 -18.67
N ILE A 154 14.67 4.44 -19.58
CA ILE A 154 14.73 3.13 -20.22
C ILE A 154 14.99 2.04 -19.17
N GLY A 155 15.96 2.23 -18.27
CA GLY A 155 16.23 1.28 -17.19
C GLY A 155 15.04 1.05 -16.27
N ASN A 156 14.40 2.15 -15.85
CA ASN A 156 13.18 2.09 -15.04
C ASN A 156 12.03 1.37 -15.75
N LEU A 157 11.93 1.54 -17.07
CA LEU A 157 10.96 0.84 -17.91
C LEU A 157 11.24 -0.65 -17.97
N ILE A 158 12.49 -1.06 -18.21
CA ILE A 158 12.89 -2.48 -18.22
C ILE A 158 12.61 -3.10 -16.85
N ASP A 159 12.98 -2.42 -15.76
CA ASP A 159 12.67 -2.86 -14.40
C ASP A 159 11.16 -3.04 -14.20
N ALA A 160 10.34 -2.17 -14.75
CA ALA A 160 8.88 -2.25 -14.64
C ALA A 160 8.28 -3.40 -15.47
N ASN A 161 8.73 -3.53 -16.72
CA ASN A 161 8.21 -4.43 -17.73
C ASN A 161 9.33 -4.89 -18.68
N PRO A 162 9.98 -6.03 -18.40
CA PRO A 162 11.11 -6.50 -19.20
C PRO A 162 10.72 -6.96 -20.62
N ILE A 163 9.43 -7.11 -20.93
CA ILE A 163 8.97 -7.49 -22.28
C ILE A 163 9.36 -6.44 -23.33
N VAL A 164 9.61 -5.19 -22.91
CA VAL A 164 10.14 -4.15 -23.80
C VAL A 164 11.48 -4.52 -24.44
N LEU A 165 12.23 -5.45 -23.85
CA LEU A 165 13.49 -5.94 -24.41
C LEU A 165 13.27 -6.75 -25.68
N THR A 166 12.18 -7.53 -25.74
CA THR A 166 11.90 -8.43 -26.87
C THR A 166 10.93 -7.82 -27.87
N VAL A 167 9.93 -7.09 -27.38
CA VAL A 167 8.87 -6.55 -28.23
C VAL A 167 8.97 -5.02 -28.24
N PRO A 168 9.26 -4.40 -29.40
CA PRO A 168 9.40 -2.95 -29.51
C PRO A 168 8.06 -2.26 -29.21
N LEU A 169 8.11 -1.07 -28.61
CA LEU A 169 6.92 -0.28 -28.29
C LEU A 169 6.12 0.04 -29.57
N SER A 170 4.79 0.05 -29.47
CA SER A 170 3.94 0.50 -30.59
C SER A 170 4.10 2.01 -30.84
N ASN A 171 3.82 2.48 -32.06
CA ASN A 171 3.87 3.91 -32.39
C ASN A 171 3.06 4.80 -31.42
N LYS A 172 1.93 4.30 -30.90
CA LYS A 172 1.13 5.01 -29.87
C LYS A 172 1.88 5.10 -28.53
N ALA A 173 2.48 3.99 -28.10
CA ALA A 173 3.29 3.90 -26.89
C ALA A 173 4.50 4.84 -26.92
N GLU A 174 5.17 4.94 -28.06
CA GLU A 174 6.37 5.75 -28.24
C GLU A 174 6.08 7.25 -28.14
N LYS A 175 4.99 7.70 -28.79
CA LYS A 175 4.53 9.08 -28.70
C LYS A 175 4.28 9.50 -27.26
N PHE A 176 3.60 8.65 -26.49
CA PHE A 176 3.38 8.91 -25.09
C PHE A 176 4.67 8.85 -24.28
N ALA A 177 5.53 7.87 -24.51
CA ALA A 177 6.74 7.74 -23.72
C ALA A 177 7.62 8.98 -23.86
N LYS A 178 7.70 9.51 -25.08
CA LYS A 178 8.35 10.80 -25.37
C LYS A 178 7.70 11.98 -24.64
N GLN A 179 6.36 12.03 -24.59
CA GLN A 179 5.65 13.08 -23.87
C GLN A 179 5.80 12.95 -22.35
N ALA A 180 5.78 11.72 -21.82
CA ALA A 180 5.93 11.39 -20.41
C ALA A 180 7.31 11.80 -19.88
N GLU A 181 8.34 11.75 -20.73
CA GLU A 181 9.72 12.16 -20.41
C GLU A 181 9.81 13.64 -19.99
N ASN A 182 8.88 14.49 -20.44
CA ASN A 182 8.86 15.91 -20.09
C ASN A 182 8.37 16.21 -18.66
N TYR A 183 7.92 15.21 -17.90
CA TYR A 183 7.43 15.39 -16.54
C TYR A 183 8.46 14.93 -15.50
N GLN A 184 8.51 15.61 -14.34
CA GLN A 184 9.41 15.31 -13.21
C GLN A 184 9.23 13.90 -12.58
N SER A 185 8.35 13.06 -13.12
CA SER A 185 8.11 11.68 -12.68
C SER A 185 7.86 10.74 -13.86
N SER A 186 8.52 11.00 -14.99
CA SER A 186 8.43 10.21 -16.22
C SER A 186 8.55 8.71 -15.98
N SER A 187 9.52 8.28 -15.17
CA SER A 187 9.76 6.87 -14.83
C SER A 187 8.56 6.18 -14.18
N ASN A 188 7.85 6.85 -13.27
CA ASN A 188 6.66 6.31 -12.61
C ASN A 188 5.46 6.24 -13.57
N ILE A 189 5.33 7.25 -14.42
CA ILE A 189 4.27 7.34 -15.44
C ILE A 189 4.43 6.22 -16.46
N LEU A 190 5.64 6.09 -17.02
CA LEU A 190 6.03 5.03 -17.96
C LEU A 190 5.81 3.66 -17.32
N ARG A 191 6.30 3.47 -16.08
CA ARG A 191 6.13 2.22 -15.34
C ARG A 191 4.67 1.85 -15.14
N PHE A 192 3.77 2.81 -14.94
CA PHE A 192 2.36 2.53 -14.75
C PHE A 192 1.68 2.18 -16.08
N ALA A 193 1.77 3.07 -17.06
CA ALA A 193 1.10 2.93 -18.36
C ALA A 193 1.54 1.66 -19.10
N LEU A 194 2.82 1.29 -18.97
CA LEU A 194 3.42 0.15 -19.66
C LEU A 194 3.32 -1.16 -18.85
N LYS A 195 2.86 -1.11 -17.59
CA LYS A 195 2.59 -2.30 -16.77
C LYS A 195 1.12 -2.74 -16.86
N SER A 196 0.17 -1.82 -17.02
CA SER A 196 -1.27 -2.10 -17.08
C SER A 196 -1.74 -2.76 -18.38
N SER A 197 -0.99 -2.57 -19.46
CA SER A 197 -1.34 -2.92 -20.83
C SER A 197 -1.30 -4.43 -21.11
N LEU A 198 -0.30 -5.14 -20.58
CA LEU A 198 -0.12 -6.59 -20.80
C LEU A 198 -1.10 -7.47 -20.02
N LEU A 199 -1.65 -6.99 -18.90
CA LEU A 199 -2.54 -7.80 -18.05
C LEU A 199 -3.97 -7.90 -18.57
N LYS A 200 -4.39 -7.04 -19.51
CA LYS A 200 -5.81 -6.92 -19.90
C LYS A 200 -6.11 -7.11 -21.39
N SER A 201 -5.15 -6.95 -22.30
CA SER A 201 -5.49 -6.83 -23.74
C SER A 201 -4.51 -7.43 -24.74
N GLY A 202 -3.33 -7.91 -24.32
CA GLY A 202 -2.29 -8.34 -25.27
C GLY A 202 -1.66 -7.19 -26.07
N GLU A 203 -2.21 -5.98 -26.00
CA GLU A 203 -1.57 -4.78 -26.53
C GLU A 203 -0.57 -4.21 -25.53
N GLN A 204 0.60 -3.79 -26.02
CA GLN A 204 1.67 -3.29 -25.16
C GLN A 204 1.35 -1.97 -24.48
N VAL A 205 0.34 -1.22 -24.95
CA VAL A 205 -0.10 0.07 -24.41
C VAL A 205 -1.56 0.36 -24.77
N SER A 206 -2.46 0.30 -23.78
CA SER A 206 -3.78 0.90 -23.90
C SER A 206 -3.71 2.31 -23.30
N LEU A 207 -3.08 3.22 -24.03
CA LEU A 207 -3.21 4.64 -23.76
C LEU A 207 -4.41 5.13 -24.52
N ASN A 208 -5.30 5.78 -23.79
CA ASN A 208 -6.46 6.39 -24.39
C ASN A 208 -6.03 7.48 -25.37
N GLU A 209 -6.70 7.58 -26.51
CA GLU A 209 -6.43 8.59 -27.55
C GLU A 209 -6.58 10.03 -27.00
N ASP A 210 -7.28 10.13 -25.88
CA ASP A 210 -7.61 11.32 -25.11
C ASP A 210 -6.44 11.94 -24.30
N PHE A 211 -5.25 11.34 -24.26
CA PHE A 211 -4.15 11.78 -23.36
C PHE A 211 -3.90 13.30 -23.38
N ASN A 212 -3.77 13.89 -24.58
CA ASN A 212 -3.53 15.32 -24.72
C ASN A 212 -4.68 16.17 -24.18
N GLN A 213 -5.92 15.69 -24.32
CA GLN A 213 -7.11 16.35 -23.78
C GLN A 213 -7.14 16.26 -22.25
N VAL A 214 -6.79 15.11 -21.68
CA VAL A 214 -6.64 14.92 -20.22
C VAL A 214 -5.59 15.88 -19.66
N VAL A 215 -4.41 15.96 -20.29
CA VAL A 215 -3.35 16.89 -19.88
C VAL A 215 -3.81 18.34 -19.97
N SER A 216 -4.51 18.71 -21.04
CA SER A 216 -5.02 20.08 -21.23
C SER A 216 -6.05 20.43 -20.16
N PHE A 217 -6.98 19.52 -19.87
CA PHE A 217 -7.95 19.64 -18.78
C PHE A 217 -7.28 19.84 -17.41
N LEU A 218 -6.25 19.06 -17.10
CA LEU A 218 -5.50 19.21 -15.85
C LEU A 218 -4.80 20.56 -15.76
N LYS A 219 -4.24 21.06 -16.87
CA LYS A 219 -3.64 22.40 -16.94
C LYS A 219 -4.68 23.52 -16.73
N GLU A 220 -5.86 23.39 -17.33
CA GLU A 220 -6.96 24.34 -17.14
C GLU A 220 -7.41 24.42 -15.68
N LEU A 221 -7.41 23.30 -14.97
CA LEU A 221 -7.68 23.22 -13.53
C LEU A 221 -6.49 23.64 -12.66
N LYS A 222 -5.36 24.04 -13.26
CA LYS A 222 -4.10 24.40 -12.58
C LYS A 222 -3.59 23.27 -11.68
N ILE A 223 -3.76 22.02 -12.10
CA ILE A 223 -3.30 20.85 -11.37
C ILE A 223 -1.82 20.58 -11.68
N ASP A 224 -1.04 20.34 -10.63
CA ASP A 224 0.33 19.83 -10.74
C ASP A 224 0.30 18.36 -11.18
N ILE A 225 0.46 18.15 -12.49
CA ILE A 225 0.43 16.83 -13.12
C ILE A 225 1.48 15.90 -12.48
N SER A 226 2.67 16.42 -12.16
CA SER A 226 3.74 15.60 -11.57
C SER A 226 3.31 15.04 -10.20
N LYS A 227 2.72 15.88 -9.34
CA LYS A 227 2.18 15.43 -8.05
C LYS A 227 0.99 14.50 -8.19
N LEU A 228 0.09 14.76 -9.14
CA LEU A 228 -1.04 13.86 -9.43
C LEU A 228 -0.53 12.47 -9.82
N MET A 229 0.49 12.42 -10.67
CA MET A 229 1.07 11.17 -11.16
C MET A 229 1.81 10.37 -10.11
N GLN A 230 2.35 11.02 -9.08
CA GLN A 230 2.89 10.31 -7.93
C GLN A 230 1.79 9.62 -7.11
N LYS A 231 0.57 10.17 -7.07
CA LYS A 231 -0.55 9.63 -6.29
C LYS A 231 -1.41 8.62 -7.08
N CYS A 232 -1.64 8.87 -8.35
CA CYS A 232 -2.61 8.14 -9.18
C CYS A 232 -2.18 8.20 -10.65
N PRO A 233 -1.21 7.37 -11.07
CA PRO A 233 -0.72 7.41 -12.44
C PRO A 233 -1.74 6.89 -13.48
N GLU A 234 -2.74 6.08 -13.10
CA GLU A 234 -3.85 5.71 -14.00
C GLU A 234 -4.67 6.90 -14.51
N PHE A 235 -4.61 8.06 -13.86
CA PHE A 235 -5.41 9.21 -14.25
C PHE A 235 -5.16 9.64 -15.69
N LEU A 236 -3.91 9.54 -16.18
CA LEU A 236 -3.58 9.88 -17.58
C LEU A 236 -4.07 8.86 -18.60
N CYS A 237 -4.50 7.68 -18.16
CA CYS A 237 -5.06 6.65 -19.02
C CYS A 237 -6.60 6.69 -19.06
N THR A 238 -7.22 7.62 -18.34
CA THR A 238 -8.68 7.74 -18.25
C THR A 238 -9.25 8.41 -19.50
N SER A 239 -10.49 8.11 -19.86
CA SER A 239 -11.18 8.83 -20.94
C SER A 239 -11.45 10.27 -20.55
N TYR A 240 -11.14 11.19 -21.47
CA TYR A 240 -11.47 12.60 -21.32
C TYR A 240 -12.99 12.82 -21.24
N ALA A 241 -13.78 12.05 -22.00
CA ALA A 241 -15.24 12.14 -21.93
C ALA A 241 -15.77 11.83 -20.52
N SER A 242 -15.30 10.75 -19.89
CA SER A 242 -15.68 10.42 -18.51
C SER A 242 -15.21 11.46 -17.50
N LEU A 243 -14.00 12.00 -17.66
CA LEU A 243 -13.50 13.07 -16.80
C LEU A 243 -14.34 14.35 -16.92
N LEU A 244 -14.70 14.72 -18.15
CA LEU A 244 -15.53 15.88 -18.42
C LEU A 244 -16.93 15.70 -17.84
N GLU A 245 -17.54 14.51 -17.98
CA GLU A 245 -18.84 14.22 -17.38
C GLU A 245 -18.79 14.33 -15.86
N THR A 246 -17.78 13.75 -15.20
CA THR A 246 -17.61 13.87 -13.74
C THR A 246 -17.40 15.33 -13.32
N TYR A 247 -16.59 16.08 -14.06
CA TYR A 247 -16.36 17.50 -13.82
C TYR A 247 -17.65 18.32 -13.96
N GLN A 248 -18.40 18.13 -15.04
CA GLN A 248 -19.68 18.81 -15.27
C GLN A 248 -20.70 18.46 -14.20
N PHE A 249 -20.73 17.20 -13.77
CA PHE A 249 -21.61 16.74 -12.72
C PHE A 249 -21.31 17.44 -11.38
N LEU A 250 -20.03 17.56 -11.00
CA LEU A 250 -19.65 18.27 -9.77
C LEU A 250 -19.94 19.78 -9.84
N CYS A 251 -19.75 20.39 -11.02
CA CYS A 251 -20.06 21.80 -11.26
C CYS A 251 -21.56 22.07 -11.37
N GLY A 252 -22.37 21.04 -11.64
CA GLY A 252 -23.81 21.15 -11.83
C GLY A 252 -24.61 20.97 -10.53
N ALA A 253 -25.94 20.98 -10.67
CA ALA A 253 -26.83 20.68 -9.56
C ALA A 253 -26.63 19.22 -9.11
N PRO A 254 -26.58 18.95 -7.79
CA PRO A 254 -26.84 19.89 -6.69
C PRO A 254 -25.59 20.54 -6.08
N LEU A 255 -24.37 20.19 -6.50
CA LEU A 255 -23.16 20.56 -5.77
C LEU A 255 -22.58 21.94 -6.13
N TYR A 256 -22.78 22.40 -7.36
CA TYR A 256 -22.31 23.71 -7.84
C TYR A 256 -20.83 23.99 -7.51
N CYS A 257 -19.97 22.97 -7.61
CA CYS A 257 -18.55 23.10 -7.28
C CYS A 257 -17.85 24.06 -8.24
N GLU A 258 -17.11 25.02 -7.70
CA GLU A 258 -16.18 25.82 -8.50
C GLU A 258 -14.99 24.98 -9.00
N LYS A 259 -14.31 25.47 -10.05
CA LYS A 259 -13.06 24.88 -10.58
C LYS A 259 -12.03 24.63 -9.48
N SER A 260 -11.89 25.58 -8.55
CA SER A 260 -10.94 25.51 -7.43
C SER A 260 -11.27 24.35 -6.47
N HIS A 261 -12.57 24.07 -6.27
CA HIS A 261 -13.08 22.99 -5.44
C HIS A 261 -12.84 21.63 -6.09
N VAL A 262 -13.15 21.51 -7.39
CA VAL A 262 -12.89 20.26 -8.13
C VAL A 262 -11.39 19.94 -8.18
N ALA A 263 -10.54 20.94 -8.40
CA ALA A 263 -9.08 20.76 -8.38
C ALA A 263 -8.58 20.25 -7.01
N LYS A 264 -9.10 20.81 -5.91
CA LYS A 264 -8.78 20.35 -4.54
C LYS A 264 -9.23 18.92 -4.28
N LEU A 265 -10.44 18.56 -4.71
CA LEU A 265 -10.97 17.20 -4.57
C LEU A 265 -10.11 16.19 -5.32
N LEU A 266 -9.82 16.47 -6.60
CA LEU A 266 -8.99 15.65 -7.47
C LEU A 266 -7.60 15.44 -6.87
N MET A 267 -6.96 16.49 -6.37
CA MET A 267 -5.62 16.38 -5.77
C MET A 267 -5.59 15.68 -4.41
N SER A 268 -6.70 15.74 -3.68
CA SER A 268 -6.85 15.09 -2.37
C SER A 268 -7.11 13.60 -2.53
N ASN A 269 -7.99 13.21 -3.46
CA ASN A 269 -8.44 11.83 -3.65
C ASN A 269 -8.63 11.48 -5.15
N PRO A 270 -7.54 11.39 -5.94
CA PRO A 270 -7.63 11.19 -7.38
C PRO A 270 -8.27 9.86 -7.78
N HIS A 271 -8.02 8.80 -7.02
CA HIS A 271 -8.64 7.48 -7.23
C HIS A 271 -10.16 7.50 -7.09
N ALA A 272 -10.67 8.22 -6.08
CA ALA A 272 -12.11 8.35 -5.88
C ALA A 272 -12.76 9.11 -7.04
N PHE A 273 -12.08 10.14 -7.56
CA PHE A 273 -12.53 10.89 -8.74
C PHE A 273 -12.66 9.99 -9.98
N LEU A 274 -11.67 9.13 -10.23
CA LEU A 274 -11.70 8.19 -11.37
C LEU A 274 -12.78 7.12 -11.24
N GLN A 275 -13.11 6.73 -10.01
CA GLN A 275 -14.10 5.70 -9.72
C GLN A 275 -15.53 6.25 -9.63
N MET A 276 -15.73 7.56 -9.77
CA MET A 276 -17.06 8.18 -9.68
C MET A 276 -17.96 7.62 -10.77
N ASN A 277 -18.95 6.83 -10.35
CA ASN A 277 -20.08 6.46 -11.18
C ASN A 277 -21.22 7.47 -10.92
N LYS A 278 -21.66 8.16 -11.97
CA LYS A 278 -22.66 9.22 -11.88
C LYS A 278 -23.97 8.76 -11.25
N SER A 279 -24.48 7.58 -11.57
CA SER A 279 -25.78 7.13 -11.05
C SER A 279 -25.71 6.83 -9.55
N LEU A 280 -24.68 6.10 -9.11
CA LEU A 280 -24.43 5.81 -7.70
C LEU A 280 -24.20 7.09 -6.90
N PHE A 281 -23.38 7.99 -7.44
CA PHE A 281 -23.07 9.25 -6.81
C PHE A 281 -24.32 10.14 -6.65
N GLN A 282 -25.18 10.19 -7.67
CA GLN A 282 -26.46 10.90 -7.60
C GLN A 282 -27.37 10.33 -6.50
N GLN A 283 -27.47 9.02 -6.39
CA GLN A 283 -28.26 8.37 -5.32
C GLN A 283 -27.71 8.70 -3.93
N SER A 284 -26.38 8.66 -3.75
CA SER A 284 -25.74 9.04 -2.50
C SER A 284 -26.00 10.50 -2.15
N ILE A 285 -25.91 11.43 -3.11
CA ILE A 285 -26.23 12.83 -2.85
C ILE A 285 -27.71 13.00 -2.50
N GLN A 286 -28.62 12.43 -3.28
CA GLN A 286 -30.06 12.57 -3.02
C GLN A 286 -30.40 12.12 -1.60
N SER A 287 -29.87 10.98 -1.18
CA SER A 287 -30.10 10.46 0.16
C SER A 287 -29.47 11.32 1.25
N LEU A 288 -28.23 11.77 1.05
CA LEU A 288 -27.56 12.66 2.00
C LEU A 288 -28.23 14.05 2.06
N SER A 289 -28.80 14.53 0.96
CA SER A 289 -29.49 15.83 0.89
C SER A 289 -30.81 15.85 1.67
N GLN A 290 -31.38 14.68 2.01
CA GLN A 290 -32.52 14.59 2.92
C GLN A 290 -32.17 15.00 4.35
N ILE A 291 -30.88 14.93 4.71
CA ILE A 291 -30.39 15.16 6.08
C ILE A 291 -29.45 16.38 6.12
N ILE A 292 -28.72 16.62 5.02
CA ILE A 292 -27.79 17.72 4.84
C ILE A 292 -28.44 18.79 3.98
N ASP A 293 -28.81 19.89 4.63
CA ASP A 293 -29.47 21.06 4.07
C ASP A 293 -28.56 21.99 3.25
N SER A 294 -27.26 21.71 3.18
CA SER A 294 -26.27 22.62 2.59
C SER A 294 -25.36 21.92 1.58
N ASN A 295 -25.36 22.43 0.34
CA ASN A 295 -24.47 21.98 -0.73
C ASN A 295 -23.00 22.11 -0.33
N MET A 296 -22.64 23.14 0.44
CA MET A 296 -21.29 23.30 0.97
C MET A 296 -20.90 22.18 1.94
N LYS A 297 -21.81 21.76 2.83
CA LYS A 297 -21.56 20.62 3.74
C LYS A 297 -21.39 19.32 2.95
N LEU A 298 -22.22 19.08 1.92
CA LEU A 298 -22.06 17.94 1.02
C LEU A 298 -20.69 17.94 0.34
N TYR A 299 -20.25 19.09 -0.18
CA TYR A 299 -18.92 19.25 -0.77
C TYR A 299 -17.79 18.98 0.25
N TRP A 300 -17.89 19.53 1.46
CA TRP A 300 -16.91 19.27 2.52
C TRP A 300 -16.83 17.79 2.90
N LEU A 301 -17.98 17.11 2.96
CA LEU A 301 -18.06 15.68 3.23
C LEU A 301 -17.44 14.88 2.08
N LEU A 302 -17.72 15.26 0.83
CA LEU A 302 -17.10 14.68 -0.37
C LEU A 302 -15.58 14.83 -0.35
N GLN A 303 -15.06 16.00 0.02
CA GLN A 303 -13.63 16.23 0.09
C GLN A 303 -12.96 15.38 1.18
N LYS A 304 -13.57 15.31 2.37
CA LYS A 304 -13.01 14.56 3.50
C LYS A 304 -13.18 13.05 3.37
N SER A 305 -14.25 12.60 2.73
CA SER A 305 -14.66 11.19 2.72
C SER A 305 -15.38 10.82 1.42
N PRO A 306 -14.66 10.87 0.29
CA PRO A 306 -15.26 10.67 -1.02
C PRO A 306 -15.80 9.25 -1.22
N MET A 307 -15.31 8.28 -0.45
CA MET A 307 -15.84 6.92 -0.48
C MET A 307 -17.33 6.87 -0.14
N LEU A 308 -17.89 7.81 0.63
CA LEU A 308 -19.34 7.84 0.91
C LEU A 308 -20.21 8.04 -0.34
N PHE A 309 -19.61 8.55 -1.42
CA PHE A 309 -20.30 8.88 -2.65
C PHE A 309 -19.91 7.97 -3.83
N VAL A 310 -18.81 7.24 -3.69
CA VAL A 310 -18.22 6.41 -4.75
C VAL A 310 -18.35 4.92 -4.45
N ASP A 311 -18.63 4.58 -3.20
CA ASP A 311 -18.90 3.21 -2.77
C ASP A 311 -20.23 2.72 -3.39
N SER A 312 -20.16 1.63 -4.16
CA SER A 312 -21.33 1.03 -4.81
C SER A 312 -22.21 0.24 -3.84
N SER A 313 -21.85 0.17 -2.56
CA SER A 313 -22.66 -0.47 -1.54
C SER A 313 -23.75 0.47 -1.01
N SER A 314 -24.88 -0.11 -0.60
CA SER A 314 -25.95 0.56 0.14
C SER A 314 -25.56 0.91 1.59
N ILE A 315 -24.36 0.53 2.04
CA ILE A 315 -23.92 0.59 3.44
C ILE A 315 -24.02 1.99 4.06
N PRO A 316 -23.63 3.10 3.39
CA PRO A 316 -23.80 4.43 3.96
C PRO A 316 -25.27 4.74 4.30
N LEU A 317 -26.21 4.32 3.43
CA LEU A 317 -27.65 4.53 3.61
C LEU A 317 -28.21 3.65 4.72
N GLU A 318 -27.88 2.35 4.70
CA GLU A 318 -28.27 1.40 5.75
C GLU A 318 -27.81 1.86 7.13
N ARG A 319 -26.61 2.45 7.23
CA ARG A 319 -26.09 2.98 8.50
C ARG A 319 -26.77 4.26 8.94
N ILE A 320 -27.20 5.10 8.01
CA ILE A 320 -28.03 6.27 8.32
C ILE A 320 -29.40 5.83 8.84
N GLU A 321 -30.05 4.88 8.16
CA GLU A 321 -31.33 4.31 8.58
C GLU A 321 -31.23 3.64 9.95
N LEU A 322 -30.15 2.88 10.18
CA LEU A 322 -29.85 2.30 11.49
C LEU A 322 -29.75 3.37 12.58
N LEU A 323 -29.04 4.47 12.34
CA LEU A 323 -28.97 5.56 13.33
C LEU A 323 -30.36 6.18 13.59
N LYS A 324 -31.20 6.31 12.57
CA LYS A 324 -32.60 6.76 12.75
C LYS A 324 -33.40 5.77 13.61
N GLN A 325 -33.21 4.46 13.45
CA GLN A 325 -33.83 3.45 14.31
C GLN A 325 -33.42 3.59 15.79
N TYR A 326 -32.18 4.02 16.05
CA TYR A 326 -31.70 4.37 17.39
C TYR A 326 -32.00 5.83 17.80
N GLN A 327 -32.94 6.50 17.13
CA GLN A 327 -33.44 7.84 17.46
C GLN A 327 -32.40 8.97 17.38
N PHE A 328 -31.34 8.81 16.58
CA PHE A 328 -30.46 9.94 16.28
C PHE A 328 -31.18 10.97 15.41
N SER A 329 -31.11 12.24 15.79
CA SER A 329 -31.62 13.33 14.97
C SER A 329 -30.77 13.55 13.71
N ASP A 330 -31.35 14.14 12.66
CA ASP A 330 -30.62 14.43 11.42
C ASP A 330 -29.37 15.28 11.68
N LYS A 331 -29.44 16.27 12.58
CA LYS A 331 -28.28 17.09 12.99
C LYS A 331 -27.17 16.26 13.63
N GLU A 332 -27.52 15.27 14.44
CA GLU A 332 -26.57 14.37 15.09
C GLU A 332 -25.91 13.42 14.09
N ILE A 333 -26.68 12.89 13.13
CA ILE A 333 -26.16 12.04 12.05
C ILE A 333 -25.15 12.83 11.20
N VAL A 334 -25.47 14.08 10.83
CA VAL A 334 -24.53 14.95 10.11
C VAL A 334 -23.26 15.19 10.90
N GLY A 335 -23.38 15.46 12.21
CA GLY A 335 -22.22 15.61 13.09
C GLY A 335 -21.35 14.35 13.17
N LEU A 336 -21.94 13.15 13.12
CA LEU A 336 -21.21 11.89 13.05
C LEU A 336 -20.53 11.69 11.69
N LEU A 337 -21.22 11.99 10.59
CA LEU A 337 -20.64 11.93 9.24
C LEU A 337 -19.40 12.82 9.14
N GLU A 338 -19.44 14.05 9.66
CA GLU A 338 -18.31 14.98 9.61
C GLU A 338 -17.10 14.53 10.44
N LYS A 339 -17.33 13.91 11.61
CA LYS A 339 -16.26 13.52 12.55
C LYS A 339 -15.71 12.13 12.26
N VAL A 340 -16.57 11.19 11.88
CA VAL A 340 -16.25 9.76 11.78
C VAL A 340 -16.86 9.10 10.53
N ALA A 341 -16.85 9.78 9.38
CA ALA A 341 -17.27 9.25 8.09
C ALA A 341 -16.80 7.83 7.75
N PHE A 342 -15.61 7.41 8.19
CA PHE A 342 -15.14 6.03 8.02
C PHE A 342 -16.12 4.98 8.57
N VAL A 343 -16.83 5.29 9.66
CA VAL A 343 -17.86 4.42 10.27
C VAL A 343 -19.05 4.21 9.33
N PHE A 344 -19.14 4.93 8.21
CA PHE A 344 -20.18 4.80 7.20
C PHE A 344 -19.71 4.14 5.90
N SER A 345 -18.40 3.83 5.77
CA SER A 345 -17.84 3.17 4.57
C SER A 345 -17.99 1.65 4.61
N SER A 346 -18.20 1.00 3.45
CA SER A 346 -18.17 -0.46 3.32
C SER A 346 -16.90 -1.12 3.87
N LYS A 347 -15.77 -0.42 3.78
CA LYS A 347 -14.46 -0.90 4.25
C LYS A 347 -14.34 -0.91 5.77
N SER A 348 -15.33 -0.39 6.49
CA SER A 348 -15.35 -0.39 7.94
C SER A 348 -15.74 -1.76 8.47
N SER A 349 -14.84 -2.40 9.23
CA SER A 349 -15.15 -3.57 10.08
C SER A 349 -15.95 -3.19 11.34
N CYS A 350 -16.48 -1.96 11.40
CA CYS A 350 -17.24 -1.49 12.54
C CYS A 350 -18.60 -2.18 12.60
N ASN A 351 -18.79 -3.03 13.62
CA ASN A 351 -20.11 -3.56 14.01
C ASN A 351 -20.95 -2.45 14.66
N LEU A 352 -21.36 -1.45 13.87
CA LEU A 352 -22.01 -0.23 14.36
C LEU A 352 -23.24 -0.55 15.20
N GLU A 353 -24.11 -1.44 14.72
CA GLU A 353 -25.31 -1.84 15.46
C GLU A 353 -24.98 -2.42 16.84
N LYS A 354 -24.05 -3.37 16.93
CA LYS A 354 -23.64 -3.97 18.21
C LYS A 354 -23.09 -2.92 19.18
N LYS A 355 -22.33 -1.94 18.67
CA LYS A 355 -21.78 -0.85 19.49
C LYS A 355 -22.88 0.10 19.98
N LEU A 356 -23.82 0.48 19.11
CA LEU A 356 -24.95 1.33 19.48
C LEU A 356 -25.83 0.63 20.51
N ARG A 357 -26.17 -0.64 20.28
CA ARG A 357 -26.92 -1.47 21.23
C ARG A 357 -26.23 -1.52 22.58
N LEU A 358 -24.93 -1.76 22.61
CA LEU A 358 -24.16 -1.81 23.85
C LEU A 358 -24.13 -0.45 24.59
N LEU A 359 -23.79 0.64 23.88
CA LEU A 359 -23.68 1.97 24.48
C LEU A 359 -25.04 2.45 25.00
N LEU A 360 -26.07 2.37 24.16
CA LEU A 360 -27.41 2.88 24.45
C LEU A 360 -28.24 1.92 25.33
N SER A 361 -27.74 0.72 25.66
CA SER A 361 -28.33 -0.14 26.71
C SER A 361 -28.10 0.39 28.13
N THR A 362 -27.43 1.53 28.28
CA THR A 362 -27.11 2.15 29.57
C THR A 362 -27.87 3.46 29.65
N ASP A 363 -28.72 3.61 30.66
CA ASP A 363 -29.55 4.81 30.83
C ASP A 363 -28.73 6.10 30.95
N ASP A 364 -27.46 5.99 31.38
CA ASP A 364 -26.52 7.12 31.50
C ASP A 364 -25.87 7.56 30.17
N ILE A 365 -26.11 6.84 29.06
CA ILE A 365 -25.52 7.14 27.75
C ILE A 365 -26.61 7.47 26.72
N THR A 366 -26.64 8.73 26.31
CA THR A 366 -27.54 9.27 25.30
C THR A 366 -26.90 9.35 23.91
N THR A 367 -27.72 9.42 22.86
CA THR A 367 -27.28 9.66 21.47
C THR A 367 -26.42 10.93 21.36
N GLY A 368 -26.82 12.00 22.07
CA GLY A 368 -26.06 13.26 22.12
C GLY A 368 -24.66 13.12 22.73
N GLN A 369 -24.48 12.29 23.76
CA GLN A 369 -23.15 12.00 24.32
C GLN A 369 -22.29 11.19 23.34
N VAL A 370 -22.90 10.24 22.61
CA VAL A 370 -22.23 9.50 21.53
C VAL A 370 -21.76 10.46 20.43
N CYS A 371 -22.58 11.43 20.02
CA CYS A 371 -22.21 12.43 19.01
C CYS A 371 -21.13 13.42 19.47
N LYS A 372 -21.15 13.83 20.74
CA LYS A 372 -20.07 14.62 21.34
C LYS A 372 -18.75 13.83 21.34
N SER A 373 -18.83 12.53 21.61
CA SER A 373 -17.69 11.61 21.69
C SER A 373 -17.60 10.66 20.49
N ALA A 374 -17.85 11.14 19.27
CA ALA A 374 -18.04 10.31 18.07
C ALA A 374 -16.92 9.28 17.81
N PHE A 375 -15.68 9.59 18.22
CA PHE A 375 -14.52 8.71 18.05
C PHE A 375 -14.62 7.40 18.83
N ILE A 376 -15.49 7.28 19.85
CA ILE A 376 -15.73 6.01 20.55
C ILE A 376 -16.22 4.91 19.61
N LEU A 377 -16.90 5.27 18.52
CA LEU A 377 -17.36 4.31 17.51
C LEU A 377 -16.20 3.66 16.74
N ARG A 378 -14.98 4.21 16.82
CA ARG A 378 -13.76 3.57 16.29
C ARG A 378 -13.14 2.55 17.26
N ALA A 379 -13.46 2.61 18.55
CA ALA A 379 -12.90 1.67 19.51
C ALA A 379 -13.31 0.22 19.19
N PRO A 380 -12.45 -0.79 19.41
CA PRO A 380 -12.83 -2.19 19.28
C PRO A 380 -14.05 -2.52 20.16
N LEU A 381 -14.93 -3.39 19.67
CA LEU A 381 -16.15 -3.76 20.42
C LEU A 381 -15.82 -4.39 21.78
N ASP A 382 -14.82 -5.28 21.81
CA ASP A 382 -14.31 -5.91 23.04
C ASP A 382 -13.91 -4.87 24.10
N LYS A 383 -13.13 -3.85 23.69
CA LYS A 383 -12.73 -2.76 24.59
C LYS A 383 -13.93 -2.02 25.17
N LEU A 384 -14.97 -1.76 24.36
CA LEU A 384 -16.19 -1.11 24.83
C LEU A 384 -16.94 -2.01 25.84
N GLN A 385 -17.10 -3.30 25.53
CA GLN A 385 -17.79 -4.28 26.38
C GLN A 385 -17.11 -4.40 27.74
N LYS A 386 -15.80 -4.66 27.75
CA LYS A 386 -15.00 -4.84 28.95
C LYS A 386 -15.05 -3.62 29.87
N ARG A 387 -14.87 -2.42 29.30
CA ARG A 387 -14.89 -1.18 30.08
C ARG A 387 -16.29 -0.83 30.59
N LEU A 388 -17.33 -0.98 29.78
CA LEU A 388 -18.71 -0.74 30.23
C LEU A 388 -19.13 -1.72 31.32
N PHE A 389 -18.78 -2.99 31.18
CA PHE A 389 -19.10 -4.01 32.17
C PHE A 389 -18.44 -3.69 33.52
N PHE A 390 -17.15 -3.37 33.51
CA PHE A 390 -16.43 -2.97 34.71
C PHE A 390 -17.03 -1.72 35.37
N ILE A 391 -17.39 -0.71 34.56
CA ILE A 391 -18.02 0.52 35.05
C ILE A 391 -19.39 0.23 35.68
N LYS A 392 -20.26 -0.51 34.98
CA LYS A 392 -21.58 -0.89 35.49
C LYS A 392 -21.49 -1.66 36.80
N PHE A 393 -20.53 -2.58 36.89
CA PHE A 393 -20.40 -3.46 38.05
C PHE A 393 -19.77 -2.76 39.26
N LYS A 394 -18.76 -1.91 39.05
CA LYS A 394 -17.92 -1.42 40.16
C LYS A 394 -17.95 0.10 40.36
N LYS A 395 -18.12 0.88 39.29
CA LYS A 395 -17.93 2.34 39.31
C LYS A 395 -18.96 3.07 38.42
N PRO A 396 -20.28 2.92 38.65
CA PRO A 396 -21.30 3.44 37.75
C PRO A 396 -21.24 4.97 37.57
N ASP A 397 -20.80 5.70 38.60
CA ASP A 397 -20.69 7.17 38.58
C ASP A 397 -19.66 7.70 37.57
N VAL A 398 -18.73 6.87 37.09
CA VAL A 398 -17.69 7.26 36.12
C VAL A 398 -18.31 7.80 34.82
N LEU A 399 -19.46 7.26 34.39
CA LEU A 399 -20.16 7.73 33.17
C LEU A 399 -20.71 9.16 33.31
N LYS A 400 -20.96 9.62 34.55
CA LYS A 400 -21.45 10.96 34.84
C LYS A 400 -20.32 11.97 35.01
N LEU A 401 -19.17 11.50 35.53
CA LEU A 401 -18.02 12.33 35.88
C LEU A 401 -17.04 12.56 34.72
N HIS A 402 -16.98 11.63 33.76
CA HIS A 402 -15.99 11.68 32.68
C HIS A 402 -16.62 11.59 31.30
N SER A 403 -15.95 12.17 30.30
CA SER A 403 -16.39 12.06 28.91
C SER A 403 -16.18 10.63 28.39
N LEU A 404 -17.04 10.18 27.47
CA LEU A 404 -16.90 8.84 26.87
C LEU A 404 -15.56 8.70 26.12
N ASN A 405 -15.03 9.79 25.56
CA ASN A 405 -13.71 9.77 24.93
C ASN A 405 -12.60 9.44 25.95
N ASP A 406 -12.62 10.05 27.14
CA ASP A 406 -11.65 9.77 28.19
C ASP A 406 -11.76 8.33 28.67
N ILE A 407 -13.00 7.86 28.83
CA ILE A 407 -13.30 6.51 29.30
C ILE A 407 -12.87 5.44 28.30
N PHE A 408 -13.11 5.60 26.99
CA PHE A 408 -12.89 4.53 26.01
C PHE A 408 -11.64 4.69 25.16
N PHE A 409 -11.07 5.88 25.07
CA PHE A 409 -9.89 6.14 24.24
C PHE A 409 -8.58 6.19 25.03
N SER A 410 -8.64 6.38 26.35
CA SER A 410 -7.47 6.25 27.23
C SER A 410 -6.83 4.85 27.17
N ASN A 411 -5.55 4.77 27.53
CA ASN A 411 -4.88 3.49 27.76
C ASN A 411 -5.43 2.80 29.03
N ASN A 412 -5.13 1.52 29.23
CA ASN A 412 -5.70 0.75 30.35
C ASN A 412 -5.22 1.29 31.70
N HIS A 413 -3.96 1.69 31.83
CA HIS A 413 -3.43 2.26 33.08
C HIS A 413 -4.22 3.49 33.53
N LYS A 414 -4.38 4.48 32.64
CA LYS A 414 -5.13 5.70 32.90
C LYS A 414 -6.60 5.43 33.20
N PHE A 415 -7.23 4.55 32.43
CA PHE A 415 -8.62 4.16 32.68
C PHE A 415 -8.82 3.53 34.07
N ILE A 416 -7.98 2.56 34.42
CA ILE A 416 -8.14 1.79 35.65
C ILE A 416 -7.78 2.63 36.87
N ASN A 417 -6.61 3.28 36.84
CA ASN A 417 -6.04 3.94 38.01
C ASN A 417 -6.55 5.38 38.17
N GLU A 418 -6.54 6.17 37.10
CA GLU A 418 -6.84 7.61 37.18
C GLU A 418 -8.33 7.90 37.03
N ILE A 419 -9.04 7.19 36.15
CA ILE A 419 -10.46 7.42 35.89
C ILE A 419 -11.33 6.62 36.87
N CYS A 420 -11.06 5.32 37.04
CA CYS A 420 -11.86 4.46 37.90
C CYS A 420 -11.38 4.39 39.36
N GLY A 421 -10.15 4.81 39.66
CA GLY A 421 -9.56 4.68 40.99
C GLY A 421 -9.50 3.23 41.48
N SER A 422 -9.15 2.29 40.59
CA SER A 422 -9.05 0.85 40.88
C SER A 422 -7.65 0.33 40.55
N THR A 423 -7.41 -0.97 40.74
CA THR A 423 -6.15 -1.63 40.38
C THR A 423 -6.31 -2.54 39.17
N LEU A 424 -5.20 -2.84 38.48
CA LEU A 424 -5.18 -3.74 37.33
C LEU A 424 -5.73 -5.14 37.67
N THR A 425 -5.37 -5.67 38.83
CA THR A 425 -5.79 -6.99 39.30
C THR A 425 -7.30 -7.09 39.43
N GLU A 426 -7.94 -6.04 39.96
CA GLU A 426 -9.40 -5.99 40.10
C GLU A 426 -10.11 -5.82 38.77
N TYR A 427 -9.53 -5.04 37.84
CA TYR A 427 -10.07 -4.89 36.51
C TYR A 427 -10.06 -6.22 35.75
N LEU A 428 -8.93 -6.94 35.76
CA LEU A 428 -8.82 -8.25 35.12
C LEU A 428 -9.74 -9.27 35.79
N GLY A 429 -9.79 -9.34 37.12
CA GLY A 429 -10.64 -10.30 37.83
C GLY A 429 -12.15 -10.16 37.55
N ILE A 430 -12.62 -8.98 37.15
CA ILE A 430 -14.01 -8.74 36.75
C ILE A 430 -14.22 -8.97 35.26
N VAL A 431 -13.26 -8.56 34.44
CA VAL A 431 -13.39 -8.57 32.99
C VAL A 431 -13.09 -9.94 32.37
N ASP A 432 -12.23 -10.74 32.99
CA ASP A 432 -11.91 -12.11 32.54
C ASP A 432 -13.15 -13.03 32.61
N VAL A 433 -14.14 -12.68 33.44
CA VAL A 433 -15.44 -13.37 33.48
C VAL A 433 -16.18 -13.26 32.14
N LEU A 434 -15.97 -12.18 31.37
CA LEU A 434 -16.57 -12.00 30.04
C LEU A 434 -15.88 -12.83 28.95
N ASP A 435 -14.64 -13.26 29.16
CA ASP A 435 -13.92 -14.09 28.18
C ASP A 435 -14.27 -15.60 28.36
N HIS A 436 -15.04 -15.94 29.40
CA HIS A 436 -15.49 -17.29 29.75
C HIS A 436 -17.03 -17.49 29.67
N VAL A 437 -17.76 -16.48 29.17
CA VAL A 437 -19.20 -16.51 28.84
C VAL A 437 -19.35 -16.29 27.35
#